data_AF-A0A1T2A270-F1
#
_entry.id   AF-A0A1T2A270-F1
#
_cell.length_a   1.000
_cell.length_b   1.000
_cell.length_c   1.000
_cell.angle_alpha   90.00
_cell.angle_beta   90.00
_cell.angle_gamma   90.00
#
_symmetry.space_group_name_H-M   'P 1'
#
loop_
_entity.id
_entity.type
_entity.pdbx_description
1 polymer ?
#
loop_
_entity_poly.entity_id
_entity_poly.type
_entity_poly.pdbx_seq_one_letter_code
_entity_poly.pdbx_strand_id
1 'polypeptide(L)'
;MSLQTELNIKDHDALYEKLIATHKGLTEAESAALNARLVLILMNHVGDPEVLEEAFALARQSGRKAKLTSDTTANEVNTLS
;
A
#
# COMPACT_ATOMS: atom_id res chain seq x y z
N MET A 1 2.43 -20.10 7.03
CA MET A 1 3.63 -19.25 7.23
C MET A 1 3.20 -18.00 8.00
N SER A 2 4.10 -17.20 8.59
CA SER A 2 3.73 -15.96 9.29
C SER A 2 3.86 -14.73 8.39
N LEU A 3 2.91 -13.80 8.46
CA LEU A 3 2.98 -12.54 7.71
C LEU A 3 4.19 -11.70 8.17
N GLN A 4 5.04 -11.31 7.23
CA GLN A 4 6.16 -10.42 7.47
C GLN A 4 5.76 -8.99 7.08
N THR A 5 5.59 -8.13 8.07
CA THR A 5 5.22 -6.70 7.87
C THR A 5 6.41 -5.75 7.98
N GLU A 6 7.59 -6.29 8.33
CA GLU A 6 8.85 -5.54 8.37
C GLU A 6 9.46 -5.42 6.98
N LEU A 7 10.24 -4.35 6.78
CA LEU A 7 10.90 -4.03 5.51
C LEU A 7 11.96 -5.08 5.16
N ASN A 8 11.56 -6.15 4.49
CA ASN A 8 12.42 -7.28 4.15
C ASN A 8 13.08 -7.15 2.75
N ILE A 9 13.29 -5.92 2.28
CA ILE A 9 13.85 -5.63 0.96
C ILE A 9 15.17 -4.89 1.16
N LYS A 10 16.27 -5.45 0.64
CA LYS A 10 17.63 -4.90 0.80
C LYS A 10 17.87 -3.59 0.05
N ASP A 11 17.21 -3.41 -1.09
CA ASP A 11 17.32 -2.22 -1.94
C ASP A 11 15.92 -1.71 -2.26
N HIS A 12 15.28 -1.16 -1.23
CA HIS A 12 13.94 -0.59 -1.29
C HIS A 12 13.86 0.52 -2.35
N ASP A 13 14.89 1.36 -2.43
CA ASP A 13 14.92 2.52 -3.34
C ASP A 13 14.91 2.08 -4.80
N ALA A 14 15.80 1.16 -5.20
CA ALA A 14 15.82 0.65 -6.57
C ALA A 14 14.54 -0.10 -6.95
N LEU A 15 13.89 -0.75 -5.97
CA LEU A 15 12.63 -1.44 -6.22
C LEU A 15 11.46 -0.46 -6.37
N TYR A 16 11.41 0.59 -5.54
CA TYR A 16 10.44 1.68 -5.68
C TYR A 16 10.59 2.38 -7.03
N GLU A 17 11.82 2.68 -7.46
CA GLU A 17 12.07 3.24 -8.79
C GLU A 17 11.54 2.34 -9.92
N LYS A 18 11.76 1.02 -9.83
CA LYS A 18 11.24 0.06 -10.80
C LYS A 18 9.72 0.02 -10.81
N LEU A 19 9.08 0.10 -9.64
CA LEU A 19 7.62 0.16 -9.55
C LEU A 19 7.11 1.42 -10.24
N ILE A 20 7.63 2.61 -9.90
CA ILE A 20 7.22 3.87 -10.54
C ILE A 20 7.47 3.85 -12.05
N ALA A 21 8.61 3.33 -12.49
CA ALA A 21 8.92 3.18 -13.91
C ALA A 21 7.91 2.27 -14.63
N THR A 22 7.38 1.25 -13.95
CA THR A 22 6.35 0.35 -14.49
C THR A 22 5.01 1.07 -14.74
N HIS A 23 4.74 2.17 -14.01
CA HIS A 23 3.55 2.99 -14.22
C HIS A 23 3.75 4.13 -15.23
N LYS A 24 4.97 4.37 -15.71
CA LYS A 24 5.28 5.50 -16.60
C LYS A 24 4.56 5.35 -17.95
N GLY A 25 3.77 6.37 -18.29
CA GLY A 25 3.02 6.42 -19.55
C GLY A 25 1.66 5.73 -19.50
N LEU A 26 1.24 5.21 -18.34
CA LEU A 26 -0.10 4.68 -18.13
C LEU A 26 -1.06 5.78 -17.67
N THR A 27 -2.31 5.69 -18.13
CA THR A 27 -3.42 6.43 -17.55
C THR A 27 -3.73 5.94 -16.13
N GLU A 28 -4.53 6.70 -15.37
CA GLU A 28 -4.96 6.29 -14.03
C GLU A 28 -5.69 4.93 -14.04
N ALA A 29 -6.53 4.69 -15.04
CA ALA A 29 -7.26 3.43 -15.19
C ALA A 29 -6.33 2.25 -15.49
N GLU A 30 -5.33 2.44 -16.36
CA GLU A 30 -4.34 1.42 -16.67
C GLU A 30 -3.40 1.16 -15.49
N SER A 31 -3.04 2.20 -14.76
CA SER A 31 -2.26 2.12 -13.53
C SER A 31 -3.00 1.31 -12.45
N ALA A 32 -4.31 1.56 -12.28
CA ALA A 32 -5.15 0.77 -11.39
C ALA A 32 -5.27 -0.70 -11.84
N ALA A 33 -5.44 -0.95 -13.14
CA ALA A 33 -5.46 -2.31 -13.69
C ALA A 33 -4.13 -3.04 -13.50
N LEU A 34 -3.00 -2.34 -13.63
CA LEU A 34 -1.67 -2.88 -13.36
C LEU A 34 -1.53 -3.29 -11.89
N ASN A 35 -1.96 -2.42 -10.97
CA ASN A 35 -1.95 -2.72 -9.54
C ASN A 35 -2.80 -3.95 -9.21
N ALA A 36 -4.01 -4.07 -9.78
CA ALA A 36 -4.87 -5.23 -9.56
C ALA A 36 -4.20 -6.54 -10.02
N ARG A 37 -3.56 -6.54 -11.19
CA ARG A 37 -2.81 -7.70 -11.70
C ARG A 37 -1.63 -8.05 -10.80
N LEU A 38 -0.87 -7.04 -10.35
CA LEU A 38 0.25 -7.24 -9.44
C LEU A 38 -0.19 -7.87 -8.12
N VAL A 39 -1.28 -7.36 -7.52
CA VAL A 39 -1.85 -7.92 -6.29
C VAL A 39 -2.23 -9.39 -6.49
N LEU A 40 -2.91 -9.75 -7.59
CA LEU A 40 -3.26 -11.14 -7.88
C LEU A 40 -2.04 -12.05 -8.03
N ILE A 41 -0.98 -11.58 -8.70
CA ILE A 41 0.28 -12.33 -8.83
C ILE A 41 0.92 -12.57 -7.46
N LEU A 42 0.97 -11.53 -6.61
CA LEU A 42 1.54 -11.65 -5.25
C LEU A 42 0.69 -12.54 -4.35
N MET A 43 -0.63 -12.48 -4.46
CA MET A 43 -1.54 -13.37 -3.74
C MET A 43 -1.28 -14.84 -4.10
N ASN A 44 -1.14 -15.13 -5.40
CA ASN A 44 -0.81 -16.47 -5.87
C ASN A 44 0.58 -16.93 -5.41
N HIS A 45 1.55 -16.01 -5.32
CA HIS A 45 2.89 -16.32 -4.83
C HIS A 45 2.90 -16.65 -3.33
N VAL A 46 2.10 -15.95 -2.53
CA VAL A 46 1.94 -16.22 -1.09
C VAL A 46 1.23 -17.56 -0.87
N GLY A 47 0.12 -17.82 -1.57
CA GLY A 47 -0.57 -19.11 -1.60
C GLY A 47 -1.21 -19.60 -0.29
N ASP A 48 -0.99 -18.91 0.82
CA ASP A 48 -1.47 -19.24 2.16
C ASP A 48 -2.70 -18.38 2.54
N PRO A 49 -3.91 -18.95 2.65
CA PRO A 49 -5.13 -18.20 2.96
C PRO A 49 -5.08 -17.43 4.27
N GLU A 50 -4.45 -17.98 5.32
CA GLU A 50 -4.39 -17.33 6.64
C GLU A 50 -3.54 -16.06 6.59
N VAL A 51 -2.41 -16.11 5.86
CA VAL A 51 -1.54 -14.95 5.62
C VAL A 51 -2.25 -13.88 4.80
N LEU A 52 -3.04 -14.28 3.81
CA LEU A 52 -3.80 -13.35 2.98
C LEU A 52 -4.93 -12.65 3.76
N GLU A 53 -5.64 -13.39 4.61
CA GLU A 53 -6.68 -12.82 5.48
C GLU A 53 -6.10 -11.79 6.46
N GLU A 54 -4.96 -12.10 7.08
CA GLU A 54 -4.25 -11.16 7.96
C GLU A 54 -3.80 -9.91 7.19
N ALA A 55 -3.24 -10.08 5.98
CA ALA A 55 -2.82 -8.97 5.12
C ALA A 55 -4.00 -8.06 4.73
N PHE A 56 -5.17 -8.63 4.41
CA PHE A 56 -6.38 -7.84 4.11
C PHE A 56 -6.87 -7.03 5.32
N ALA A 57 -6.85 -7.64 6.50
CA ALA A 57 -7.22 -6.98 7.74
C ALA A 57 -6.31 -5.78 8.03
N LEU A 58 -5.00 -5.93 7.85
CA LEU A 58 -4.02 -4.86 8.02
C LEU A 58 -4.16 -3.75 6.97
N ALA A 59 -4.34 -4.09 5.69
CA ALA A 59 -4.53 -3.11 4.62
C ALA A 59 -5.74 -2.20 4.89
N ARG A 60 -6.86 -2.76 5.40
CA ARG A 60 -8.04 -2.00 5.81
C ARG A 60 -7.83 -1.08 7.01
N GLN A 61 -6.83 -1.36 7.85
CA GLN A 61 -6.50 -0.53 9.02
C GLN A 61 -5.55 0.61 8.65
N SER A 62 -4.54 0.33 7.83
CA SER A 62 -3.54 1.32 7.38
C SER A 62 -4.16 2.45 6.57
N GLY A 63 -5.10 2.13 5.65
CA GLY A 63 -5.84 3.16 4.90
C GLY A 63 -6.72 4.07 5.77
N ARG A 64 -7.08 3.62 6.98
CA ARG A 64 -7.91 4.38 7.93
C ARG A 64 -7.07 5.30 8.83
N LYS A 65 -5.85 4.87 9.20
CA LYS A 65 -4.89 5.73 9.92
C LYS A 65 -4.46 6.92 9.07
N ALA A 66 -4.21 6.71 7.77
CA ALA A 66 -3.85 7.79 6.84
C ALA A 66 -4.95 8.87 6.73
N LYS A 67 -6.23 8.48 6.84
CA LYS A 67 -7.36 9.43 6.80
C LYS A 67 -7.56 10.20 8.10
N LEU A 68 -7.26 9.59 9.26
CA LEU A 68 -7.41 10.23 10.57
C LEU A 68 -6.34 11.31 10.82
N THR A 69 -5.13 11.14 10.30
CA THR A 69 -4.04 12.12 10.49
C THR A 69 -4.18 13.37 9.63
N SER A 70 -4.87 13.28 8.49
CA SER A 70 -5.13 14.44 7.60
C SER A 70 -6.25 15.34 8.10
N ASP A 71 -7.21 14.82 8.87
CA ASP A 71 -8.35 15.61 9.38
C ASP A 71 -8.01 16.35 10.70
N THR A 72 -7.04 15.88 11.49
CA THR A 72 -6.67 16.53 12.78
C THR A 72 -5.79 17.77 12.60
N THR A 73 -4.86 17.80 11.63
CA THR A 73 -3.96 18.96 11.42
C THR A 73 -4.66 20.21 10.87
N ALA A 74 -5.88 20.09 10.33
CA ALA A 74 -6.64 21.23 9.84
C ALA A 74 -7.38 21.99 10.96
N ASN A 75 -7.58 21.39 12.14
CA ASN A 75 -8.42 21.97 13.19
C ASN A 75 -7.66 22.64 14.35
N GLU A 76 -6.32 22.56 14.39
CA GLU A 76 -5.51 23.18 15.46
C GLU A 76 -5.05 24.61 15.14
N VAL A 77 -5.17 25.06 13.88
CA VAL A 77 -4.76 26.42 13.49
C VAL A 77 -5.88 27.48 13.60
N ASN A 78 -7.09 27.09 14.02
CA ASN A 78 -8.27 27.98 14.05
C ASN A 78 -8.76 28.37 15.46
N THR A 79 -7.94 28.24 16.50
CA THR A 79 -8.33 28.58 17.89
C THR A 79 -7.43 29.60 18.59
N LEU A 80 -6.51 30.25 17.86
CA LEU A 80 -5.61 31.28 18.42
C LEU A 80 -5.67 32.62 17.65
N SER A 81 -6.82 33.01 17.12
CA SER A 81 -7.09 34.39 16.71
C SER A 81 -8.07 35.07 17.65
#